data_AF-A0AA88UPU5-F1
#
_entry.id   AF-A0AA88UPU5-F1
#
_cell.length_a   1.000
_cell.length_b   1.000
_cell.length_c   1.000
_cell.angle_alpha   90.00
_cell.angle_beta   90.00
_cell.angle_gamma   90.00
#
_symmetry.space_group_name_H-M   'P 1'
#
loop_
_entity.id
_entity.type
_entity.pdbx_description
1 polymer ?
#
loop_
_entity_poly.entity_id
_entity_poly.type
_entity_poly.pdbx_seq_one_letter_code
_entity_poly.pdbx_strand_id
1 'polypeptide(L)'
;MRRSCFLRNSIAIVCVIVSLSCLLVLSISVFRLPEVSTRNNIMGSSNKSRKVREIESFGKFGEMMVEMLPEDLAFTIFIPSEKAFERDLRFREDESLVGEKVNDTYAVLTRLLGFSAVPRMIHSGSIPNGKEISYDSLSGYSLFMSRDLDGMVVVNGVRSEVVDRRKGKIVVHIMDGVIMEADFEQSVRPDYDEEG
;
A
#
# COMPACT_ATOMS: atom_id res chain seq x y z
N MET A 1 1.58 -57.19 -31.20
CA MET A 1 0.41 -56.42 -30.73
C MET A 1 0.12 -56.80 -29.28
N ARG A 2 0.52 -55.99 -28.28
CA ARG A 2 0.22 -56.22 -26.85
C ARG A 2 -0.93 -55.30 -26.43
N ARG A 3 -2.10 -55.88 -26.17
CA ARG A 3 -3.28 -55.19 -25.65
C ARG A 3 -3.35 -55.35 -24.13
N SER A 4 -3.07 -54.25 -23.43
CA SER A 4 -3.72 -53.73 -22.20
C SER A 4 -4.42 -54.73 -21.25
N CYS A 5 -3.78 -55.03 -20.12
CA CYS A 5 -4.39 -55.60 -18.90
C CYS A 5 -4.52 -54.53 -17.80
N PHE A 6 -5.31 -53.48 -18.01
CA PHE A 6 -5.44 -52.35 -17.05
C PHE A 6 -6.82 -52.20 -16.40
N LEU A 7 -7.68 -53.23 -16.45
CA LEU A 7 -9.04 -53.13 -15.92
C LEU A 7 -9.38 -54.36 -15.07
N ARG A 8 -8.89 -54.40 -13.82
CA ARG A 8 -9.43 -55.37 -12.86
C ARG A 8 -9.84 -54.80 -11.51
N ASN A 9 -9.32 -53.65 -11.10
CA ASN A 9 -9.75 -52.96 -9.87
C ASN A 9 -9.97 -51.46 -10.13
N SER A 10 -11.13 -51.08 -10.66
CA SER A 10 -11.52 -49.67 -10.84
C SER A 10 -11.43 -48.88 -9.54
N ILE A 11 -11.78 -49.49 -8.42
CA ILE A 11 -11.68 -48.91 -7.07
C ILE A 11 -10.21 -48.58 -6.73
N ALA A 12 -9.27 -49.49 -7.01
CA ALA A 12 -7.86 -49.26 -6.73
C ALA A 12 -7.30 -48.12 -7.58
N ILE A 13 -7.72 -48.01 -8.85
CA ILE A 13 -7.31 -46.92 -9.74
C ILE A 13 -7.83 -45.58 -9.21
N VAL A 14 -9.09 -45.51 -8.79
CA VAL A 14 -9.67 -44.29 -8.21
C VAL A 14 -8.95 -43.91 -6.91
N CYS A 15 -8.66 -44.87 -6.02
CA CYS A 15 -7.91 -44.62 -4.79
C CYS A 15 -6.50 -44.07 -5.07
N VAL A 16 -5.80 -44.60 -6.07
CA VAL A 16 -4.47 -44.11 -6.46
C VAL A 16 -4.55 -42.69 -7.01
N ILE A 17 -5.54 -42.38 -7.85
CA ILE A 17 -5.72 -41.03 -8.41
C ILE A 17 -6.03 -40.02 -7.30
N VAL A 18 -6.93 -40.36 -6.37
CA VAL A 18 -7.28 -39.50 -5.22
C VAL A 18 -6.09 -39.30 -4.29
N SER A 19 -5.31 -40.35 -4.03
CA SER A 19 -4.10 -40.23 -3.21
C SER A 19 -3.05 -39.33 -3.87
N LEU A 20 -2.84 -39.49 -5.18
CA LEU A 20 -1.89 -38.68 -5.94
C LEU A 20 -2.32 -37.21 -6.01
N SER A 21 -3.62 -36.93 -6.18
CA SER A 21 -4.13 -35.56 -6.20
C SER A 21 -4.03 -34.90 -4.82
N CYS A 22 -4.32 -35.63 -3.73
CA CYS A 22 -4.10 -35.13 -2.37
C CYS A 22 -2.62 -34.80 -2.12
N LEU A 23 -1.69 -35.66 -2.52
CA LEU A 23 -0.26 -35.41 -2.40
C LEU A 23 0.20 -34.20 -3.22
N LEU A 24 -0.33 -34.02 -4.43
CA LEU A 24 -0.05 -32.85 -5.25
C LEU A 24 -0.54 -31.56 -4.60
N VAL A 25 -1.77 -31.53 -4.08
CA VAL A 25 -2.30 -30.37 -3.37
C VAL A 25 -1.45 -30.06 -2.14
N LEU A 26 -1.11 -31.06 -1.32
CA LEU A 26 -0.24 -30.90 -0.16
C LEU A 26 1.15 -30.37 -0.55
N SER A 27 1.73 -30.86 -1.64
CA SER A 27 3.01 -30.38 -2.13
C SER A 27 2.92 -28.90 -2.56
N ILE A 28 1.90 -28.50 -3.31
CA ILE A 28 1.70 -27.10 -3.71
C ILE A 28 1.48 -26.21 -2.48
N SER A 29 0.75 -26.70 -1.47
CA SER A 29 0.54 -25.98 -0.21
C SER A 29 1.83 -25.81 0.61
N VAL A 30 2.69 -26.83 0.67
CA VAL A 30 3.97 -26.77 1.41
C VAL A 30 5.02 -25.95 0.66
N PHE A 31 5.08 -26.06 -0.68
CA PHE A 31 5.98 -25.24 -1.52
C PHE A 31 5.49 -23.78 -1.67
N ARG A 32 4.32 -23.43 -1.14
CA ARG A 32 3.81 -22.05 -1.02
C ARG A 32 4.15 -21.38 0.32
N LEU A 33 5.07 -21.95 1.10
CA LEU A 33 5.69 -21.22 2.21
C LEU A 33 6.68 -20.18 1.64
N PRO A 34 6.59 -18.90 2.03
CA PRO A 34 7.61 -17.92 1.67
C PRO A 34 8.93 -18.35 2.32
N GLU A 35 10.02 -18.31 1.55
CA GLU A 35 11.37 -18.51 2.07
C GLU A 35 11.63 -17.55 3.23
N VAL A 36 11.61 -18.08 4.45
CA VAL A 36 12.18 -17.42 5.61
C VAL A 36 13.69 -17.39 5.38
N SER A 37 14.21 -16.22 4.98
CA SER A 37 15.64 -16.03 4.84
C SER A 37 16.30 -16.17 6.21
N THR A 38 17.38 -16.93 6.20
CA THR A 38 18.08 -17.43 7.37
C THR A 38 18.80 -16.29 8.09
N ARG A 39 18.41 -16.09 9.35
CA ARG A 39 19.14 -15.42 10.43
C ARG A 39 20.64 -15.69 10.37
N ASN A 40 21.46 -14.64 10.31
CA ASN A 40 22.83 -14.65 10.86
C ASN A 40 23.14 -13.25 11.43
N ASN A 41 23.33 -13.20 12.75
CA ASN A 41 23.79 -12.01 13.48
C ASN A 41 25.31 -11.89 13.40
N ILE A 42 25.85 -10.77 12.93
CA ILE A 42 27.16 -10.26 13.38
C ILE A 42 27.06 -8.73 13.54
N MET A 43 27.30 -8.29 14.78
CA MET A 43 27.46 -6.91 15.23
C MET A 43 28.72 -6.28 14.61
N GLY A 44 28.63 -5.07 14.04
CA GLY A 44 29.78 -4.35 13.50
C GLY A 44 29.46 -2.91 13.09
N SER A 45 30.12 -1.97 13.76
CA SER A 45 29.87 -0.52 13.79
C SER A 45 30.23 0.26 12.51
N SER A 46 29.49 1.35 12.31
CA SER A 46 29.90 2.65 11.75
C SER A 46 29.85 2.92 10.22
N ASN A 47 29.04 3.93 9.90
CA ASN A 47 29.37 5.09 9.05
C ASN A 47 29.84 4.88 7.61
N LYS A 48 28.94 4.49 6.69
CA LYS A 48 28.96 4.99 5.29
C LYS A 48 27.73 4.55 4.47
N SER A 49 26.58 5.20 4.59
CA SER A 49 25.56 5.10 3.53
C SER A 49 24.68 6.35 3.38
N ARG A 50 25.16 7.52 3.80
CA ARG A 50 24.42 8.80 3.72
C ARG A 50 24.37 9.39 2.29
N LYS A 51 24.40 8.58 1.23
CA LYS A 51 24.44 9.12 -0.15
C LYS A 51 23.77 8.29 -1.26
N VAL A 52 22.98 7.26 -0.93
CA VAL A 52 22.32 6.40 -1.94
C VAL A 52 20.80 6.23 -1.74
N ARG A 53 20.20 6.73 -0.65
CA ARG A 53 18.75 6.55 -0.36
C ARG A 53 17.85 7.75 -0.67
N GLU A 54 18.40 8.81 -1.24
CA GLU A 54 17.72 10.12 -1.36
C GLU A 54 16.69 10.17 -2.51
N ILE A 55 16.52 9.09 -3.28
CA ILE A 55 15.68 9.09 -4.49
C ILE A 55 14.32 8.40 -4.25
N GLU A 56 14.11 7.69 -3.13
CA GLU A 56 12.89 6.89 -2.89
C GLU A 56 12.13 7.22 -1.60
N SER A 57 12.60 8.16 -0.77
CA SER A 57 11.92 8.43 0.51
C SER A 57 10.61 9.17 0.30
N PHE A 58 9.49 8.56 0.72
CA PHE A 58 8.15 9.16 0.75
C PHE A 58 7.95 10.19 1.87
N GLY A 59 9.04 10.62 2.49
CA GLY A 59 9.04 11.24 3.81
C GLY A 59 8.72 10.25 4.93
N LYS A 60 8.94 10.65 6.18
CA LYS A 60 8.81 9.72 7.32
C LYS A 60 7.37 9.25 7.55
N PHE A 61 6.41 10.17 7.45
CA PHE A 61 4.98 9.83 7.56
C PHE A 61 4.50 8.97 6.40
N GLY A 62 4.98 9.26 5.18
CA GLY A 62 4.69 8.45 4.01
C GLY A 62 5.25 7.03 4.11
N GLU A 63 6.48 6.86 4.57
CA GLU A 63 7.06 5.52 4.81
C GLU A 63 6.22 4.72 5.81
N MET A 64 5.79 5.33 6.92
CA MET A 64 4.91 4.66 7.88
C MET A 64 3.59 4.21 7.23
N MET A 65 2.95 5.05 6.40
CA MET A 65 1.73 4.64 5.69
C MET A 65 1.96 3.47 4.74
N VAL A 66 3.10 3.44 4.02
CA VAL A 66 3.41 2.32 3.12
C VAL A 66 3.73 1.05 3.91
N GLU A 67 4.42 1.16 5.04
CA GLU A 67 4.75 0.02 5.92
C GLU A 67 3.52 -0.62 6.58
N MET A 68 2.39 0.10 6.67
CA MET A 68 1.11 -0.46 7.12
C MET A 68 0.46 -1.40 6.09
N LEU A 69 0.87 -1.37 4.82
CA LEU A 69 0.34 -2.22 3.76
C LEU A 69 1.17 -3.48 3.57
N PRO A 70 0.54 -4.62 3.23
CA PRO A 70 1.28 -5.83 2.90
C PRO A 70 1.97 -5.69 1.53
N GLU A 71 3.29 -5.86 1.50
CA GLU A 71 4.14 -5.62 0.31
C GLU A 71 3.87 -6.58 -0.86
N ASP A 72 3.27 -7.73 -0.59
CA ASP A 72 3.00 -8.80 -1.56
C ASP A 72 1.68 -8.64 -2.33
N LEU A 73 0.85 -7.67 -1.94
CA LEU A 73 -0.42 -7.35 -2.56
C LEU A 73 -0.34 -6.05 -3.39
N ALA A 74 -1.22 -5.97 -4.38
CA ALA A 74 -1.28 -4.85 -5.31
C ALA A 74 -2.07 -3.69 -4.71
N PHE A 75 -1.40 -2.56 -4.48
CA PHE A 75 -2.04 -1.34 -3.98
C PHE A 75 -1.63 -0.11 -4.78
N THR A 76 -2.47 0.91 -4.74
CA THR A 76 -2.11 2.29 -5.05
C THR A 76 -2.43 3.13 -3.84
N ILE A 77 -1.48 3.92 -3.38
CA ILE A 77 -1.64 4.81 -2.23
C ILE A 77 -1.34 6.25 -2.63
N PHE A 78 -2.23 7.15 -2.22
CA PHE A 78 -2.07 8.59 -2.37
C PHE A 78 -1.59 9.16 -1.04
N ILE A 79 -0.31 9.49 -0.97
CA ILE A 79 0.35 9.93 0.27
C ILE A 79 0.54 11.44 0.22
N PRO A 80 0.16 12.19 1.27
CA PRO A 80 0.48 13.62 1.34
C PRO A 80 2.00 13.85 1.30
N SER A 81 2.45 14.94 0.67
CA SER A 81 3.82 15.41 0.81
C SER A 81 4.11 15.80 2.27
N GLU A 82 5.38 15.86 2.68
CA GLU A 82 5.72 16.32 4.03
C GLU A 82 5.16 17.71 4.32
N LYS A 83 5.13 18.58 3.30
CA LYS A 83 4.52 19.91 3.39
C LYS A 83 3.01 19.84 3.60
N ALA A 84 2.33 18.93 2.92
CA ALA A 84 0.89 18.72 3.10
C ALA A 84 0.58 18.14 4.50
N PHE A 85 1.39 17.21 5.00
CA PHE A 85 1.28 16.73 6.38
C PHE A 85 1.44 17.85 7.41
N GLU A 86 2.45 18.70 7.26
CA GLU A 86 2.68 19.82 8.16
C GLU A 86 1.55 20.86 8.07
N ARG A 87 1.14 21.22 6.85
CA ARG A 87 0.14 22.25 6.59
C ARG A 87 -1.26 21.85 7.03
N ASP A 88 -1.69 20.64 6.66
CA ASP A 88 -3.09 20.24 6.77
C ASP A 88 -3.36 19.46 8.07
N LEU A 89 -2.33 18.82 8.65
CA LEU A 89 -2.45 18.00 9.87
C LEU A 89 -1.54 18.45 11.02
N ARG A 90 -0.69 19.46 10.82
CA ARG A 90 0.31 19.92 11.80
C ARG A 90 1.24 18.80 12.25
N PHE A 91 1.47 17.83 11.37
CA PHE A 91 2.37 16.72 11.63
C PHE A 91 3.81 17.18 11.45
N ARG A 92 4.56 17.19 12.54
CA ARG A 92 5.98 17.56 12.56
C ARG A 92 6.75 16.42 13.19
N GLU A 93 7.86 16.02 12.59
CA GLU A 93 8.59 14.83 13.04
C GLU A 93 9.09 14.92 14.49
N ASP A 94 9.43 16.12 14.94
CA ASP A 94 9.92 16.43 16.27
C ASP A 94 8.83 16.38 17.36
N GLU A 95 7.57 16.57 16.98
CA GLU A 95 6.45 16.64 17.92
C GLU A 95 5.52 15.43 17.84
N SER A 96 5.20 14.97 16.63
CA SER A 96 4.20 13.92 16.38
C SER A 96 4.75 12.52 16.66
N LEU A 97 6.08 12.36 16.68
CA LEU A 97 6.74 11.05 16.84
C LEU A 97 7.43 10.86 18.19
N VAL A 98 7.10 11.71 19.18
CA VAL A 98 7.70 11.68 20.51
C VAL A 98 6.61 11.52 21.58
N GLY A 99 6.89 10.66 22.56
CA GLY A 99 6.03 10.48 23.74
C GLY A 99 4.68 9.84 23.42
N GLU A 100 3.62 10.32 24.09
CA GLU A 100 2.27 9.75 23.98
C GLU A 100 1.58 10.06 22.63
N LYS A 101 2.03 11.11 21.92
CA LYS A 101 1.46 11.57 20.63
C LYS A 101 1.69 10.60 19.46
N VAL A 102 2.57 9.61 19.63
CA VAL A 102 2.85 8.60 18.60
C VAL A 102 1.60 7.79 18.28
N ASN A 103 0.82 7.43 19.30
CA ASN A 103 -0.40 6.63 19.12
C ASN A 103 -1.47 7.41 18.36
N ASP A 104 -1.65 8.70 18.69
CA ASP A 104 -2.61 9.57 18.00
C ASP A 104 -2.21 9.75 16.53
N THR A 105 -0.92 9.98 16.28
CA THR A 105 -0.36 10.07 14.93
C THR A 105 -0.62 8.78 14.15
N TYR A 106 -0.35 7.62 14.75
CA TYR A 106 -0.59 6.32 14.12
C TYR A 106 -2.08 6.10 13.81
N ALA A 107 -2.99 6.50 14.71
CA ALA A 107 -4.43 6.41 14.50
C ALA A 107 -4.90 7.27 13.32
N VAL A 108 -4.40 8.51 13.24
CA VAL A 108 -4.66 9.41 12.10
C VAL A 108 -4.13 8.81 10.80
N LEU A 109 -2.87 8.37 10.77
CA LEU A 109 -2.27 7.77 9.56
C LEU A 109 -3.01 6.52 9.10
N THR A 110 -3.47 5.68 10.03
CA THR A 110 -4.29 4.50 9.71
C THR A 110 -5.61 4.90 9.05
N ARG A 111 -6.25 5.96 9.55
CA ARG A 111 -7.50 6.46 8.97
C ARG A 111 -7.29 7.09 7.60
N LEU A 112 -6.24 7.87 7.43
CA LEU A 112 -5.84 8.41 6.12
C LEU A 112 -5.59 7.28 5.13
N LEU A 113 -4.83 6.26 5.52
CA LEU A 113 -4.52 5.10 4.69
C LEU A 113 -5.80 4.40 4.22
N GLY A 114 -6.77 4.22 5.10
CA GLY A 114 -8.05 3.61 4.75
C GLY A 114 -8.76 4.34 3.61
N PHE A 115 -8.75 5.68 3.63
CA PHE A 115 -9.42 6.46 2.61
C PHE A 115 -8.55 6.71 1.36
N SER A 116 -7.22 6.83 1.51
CA SER A 116 -6.31 7.23 0.43
C SER A 116 -5.63 6.06 -0.30
N ALA A 117 -5.94 4.81 0.05
CA ALA A 117 -5.42 3.64 -0.63
C ALA A 117 -6.50 2.87 -1.40
N VAL A 118 -6.13 2.34 -2.57
CA VAL A 118 -6.99 1.53 -3.45
C VAL A 118 -6.35 0.15 -3.62
N PRO A 119 -7.10 -0.96 -3.48
CA PRO A 119 -6.59 -2.33 -3.55
C PRO A 119 -6.31 -2.83 -4.98
N ARG A 120 -5.60 -2.03 -5.77
CA ARG A 120 -5.08 -2.39 -7.10
C ARG A 120 -3.96 -1.44 -7.52
N MET A 121 -3.12 -1.85 -8.46
CA MET A 121 -2.14 -0.96 -9.09
C MET A 121 -2.83 -0.05 -10.12
N ILE A 122 -2.64 1.26 -9.97
CA ILE A 122 -3.13 2.32 -10.83
C ILE A 122 -1.93 3.21 -11.12
N HIS A 123 -1.44 3.11 -12.35
CA HIS A 123 -0.44 4.03 -12.83
C HIS A 123 -1.12 5.30 -13.32
N SER A 124 -0.51 6.45 -13.04
CA SER A 124 -0.06 7.31 -14.12
C SER A 124 -0.84 7.23 -15.43
N GLY A 125 -0.17 6.55 -16.36
CA GLY A 125 -0.56 6.21 -17.72
C GLY A 125 -1.95 5.58 -17.91
N SER A 126 -2.56 5.00 -16.88
CA SER A 126 -3.87 4.33 -16.99
C SER A 126 -5.07 5.25 -16.70
N ILE A 127 -4.84 6.41 -16.09
CA ILE A 127 -5.89 7.38 -15.77
C ILE A 127 -6.17 8.27 -16.99
N PRO A 128 -7.40 8.40 -17.49
CA PRO A 128 -7.68 9.18 -18.69
C PRO A 128 -7.46 10.69 -18.45
N ASN A 129 -6.98 11.38 -19.50
CA ASN A 129 -6.76 12.82 -19.46
C ASN A 129 -8.10 13.56 -19.47
N GLY A 130 -8.28 14.50 -18.54
CA GLY A 130 -9.46 15.39 -18.49
C GLY A 130 -10.81 14.69 -18.28
N LYS A 131 -10.82 13.38 -18.03
CA LYS A 131 -12.02 12.60 -17.72
C LYS A 131 -11.83 11.95 -16.36
N GLU A 132 -12.87 12.02 -15.55
CA GLU A 132 -12.88 11.42 -14.23
C GLU A 132 -13.23 9.92 -14.31
N ILE A 133 -12.53 9.13 -13.51
CA ILE A 133 -12.81 7.72 -13.23
C ILE A 133 -12.89 7.54 -11.71
N SER A 134 -13.69 6.58 -11.25
CA SER A 134 -13.81 6.28 -9.83
C SER A 134 -13.27 4.90 -9.48
N TYR A 135 -12.67 4.80 -8.29
CA TYR A 135 -12.28 3.55 -7.65
C TYR A 135 -12.59 3.59 -6.17
N ASP A 136 -12.95 2.46 -5.59
CA ASP A 136 -13.23 2.38 -4.16
C ASP A 136 -11.92 2.28 -3.36
N SER A 137 -11.83 3.08 -2.29
CA SER A 137 -10.76 3.04 -1.31
C SER A 137 -10.81 1.77 -0.47
N LEU A 138 -9.80 1.56 0.38
CA LEU A 138 -9.80 0.50 1.39
C LEU A 138 -10.96 0.64 2.39
N SER A 139 -11.40 1.87 2.69
CA SER A 139 -12.58 2.15 3.52
C SER A 139 -13.91 2.03 2.76
N GLY A 140 -13.88 1.71 1.47
CA GLY A 140 -15.07 1.48 0.64
C GLY A 140 -15.71 2.76 0.09
N TYR A 141 -15.05 3.92 0.22
CA TYR A 141 -15.52 5.17 -0.35
C TYR A 141 -14.92 5.38 -1.75
N SER A 142 -15.69 5.94 -2.67
CA SER A 142 -15.18 6.21 -4.01
C SER A 142 -14.23 7.40 -4.04
N LEU A 143 -13.04 7.18 -4.58
CA LEU A 143 -12.07 8.20 -4.97
C LEU A 143 -12.25 8.53 -6.44
N PHE A 144 -12.34 9.81 -6.73
CA PHE A 144 -12.50 10.36 -8.07
C PHE A 144 -11.15 10.80 -8.61
N MET A 145 -10.71 10.21 -9.70
CA MET A 145 -9.38 10.39 -10.26
C MET A 145 -9.44 10.93 -11.67
N SER A 146 -8.56 11.86 -11.99
CA SER A 146 -8.32 12.34 -13.34
C SER A 146 -6.84 12.62 -13.56
N ARG A 147 -6.45 12.83 -14.82
CA ARG A 147 -5.11 13.33 -15.15
C ARG A 147 -5.20 14.73 -15.75
N ASP A 148 -4.38 15.63 -15.23
CA ASP A 148 -4.28 17.00 -15.74
C ASP A 148 -3.41 17.07 -17.02
N LEU A 149 -3.24 18.29 -17.53
CA LEU A 149 -2.47 18.56 -18.75
C LEU A 149 -0.97 18.30 -18.60
N ASP A 150 -0.45 18.37 -17.37
CA ASP A 150 0.96 18.14 -17.04
C ASP A 150 1.26 16.65 -16.83
N GLY A 151 0.23 15.79 -16.90
CA GLY A 151 0.34 14.37 -16.66
C GLY A 151 0.27 13.99 -15.19
N MET A 152 -0.09 14.92 -14.31
CA MET A 152 -0.21 14.69 -12.88
C MET A 152 -1.57 14.10 -12.53
N VAL A 153 -1.58 13.25 -11.51
CA VAL A 153 -2.81 12.61 -11.02
C VAL A 153 -3.52 13.59 -10.10
N VAL A 154 -4.81 13.79 -10.33
CA VAL A 154 -5.69 14.57 -9.46
C VAL A 154 -6.69 13.61 -8.84
N VAL A 155 -6.77 13.59 -7.51
CA VAL A 155 -7.70 12.73 -6.76
C VAL A 155 -8.55 13.58 -5.84
N ASN A 156 -9.88 13.51 -5.97
CA ASN A 156 -10.84 14.34 -5.22
C ASN A 156 -10.48 15.84 -5.24
N GLY A 157 -9.95 16.33 -6.36
CA GLY A 157 -9.48 17.72 -6.50
C GLY A 157 -8.08 18.01 -5.95
N VAL A 158 -7.45 17.07 -5.25
CA VAL A 158 -6.06 17.20 -4.77
C VAL A 158 -5.09 16.75 -5.85
N ARG A 159 -4.15 17.62 -6.23
CA ARG A 159 -3.15 17.34 -7.27
C ARG A 159 -1.92 16.63 -6.71
N SER A 160 -1.34 15.72 -7.47
CA SER A 160 -0.06 15.09 -7.16
C SER A 160 1.13 16.02 -7.42
N GLU A 161 2.16 15.94 -6.58
CA GLU A 161 3.50 16.50 -6.81
C GLU A 161 4.42 15.50 -7.53
N VAL A 162 4.24 14.20 -7.25
CA VAL A 162 5.05 13.12 -7.82
C VAL A 162 4.15 11.91 -8.08
N VAL A 163 4.30 11.28 -9.25
CA VAL A 163 3.48 10.13 -9.65
C VAL A 163 4.33 8.88 -9.85
N ASP A 164 3.68 7.71 -9.77
CA ASP A 164 4.23 6.41 -10.16
C ASP A 164 5.50 5.96 -9.41
N ARG A 165 5.69 6.42 -8.17
CA ARG A 165 6.72 5.83 -7.30
C ARG A 165 6.32 4.41 -6.91
N ARG A 166 7.30 3.58 -6.50
CA ARG A 166 7.05 2.16 -6.23
C ARG A 166 7.79 1.67 -5.00
N LYS A 167 7.12 0.79 -4.25
CA LYS A 167 7.70 -0.10 -3.22
C LYS A 167 7.06 -1.48 -3.39
N GLY A 168 7.79 -2.44 -3.94
CA GLY A 168 7.25 -3.75 -4.29
C GLY A 168 6.08 -3.68 -5.29
N LYS A 169 4.91 -4.19 -4.90
CA LYS A 169 3.66 -4.12 -5.70
C LYS A 169 2.77 -2.93 -5.36
N ILE A 170 3.29 -1.98 -4.58
CA ILE A 170 2.59 -0.75 -4.19
C ILE A 170 3.03 0.38 -5.12
N VAL A 171 2.06 1.04 -5.73
CA VAL A 171 2.25 2.30 -6.47
C VAL A 171 1.95 3.46 -5.54
N VAL A 172 2.84 4.44 -5.49
CA VAL A 172 2.73 5.61 -4.62
C VAL A 172 2.67 6.86 -5.48
N HIS A 173 1.66 7.68 -5.22
CA HIS A 173 1.55 9.04 -5.75
C HIS A 173 1.64 10.01 -4.56
N ILE A 174 2.55 10.97 -4.62
CA ILE A 174 2.74 11.99 -3.59
C ILE A 174 1.84 13.18 -3.93
N MET A 175 1.04 13.62 -2.96
CA MET A 175 -0.04 14.59 -3.13
C MET A 175 0.28 15.93 -2.46
N ASP A 176 -0.06 17.06 -3.09
CA ASP A 176 0.04 18.40 -2.49
C ASP A 176 -1.19 18.71 -1.60
N GLY A 177 -1.59 17.73 -0.81
CA GLY A 177 -2.75 17.85 0.07
C GLY A 177 -3.14 16.50 0.64
N VAL A 178 -3.96 16.54 1.67
CA VAL A 178 -4.44 15.33 2.32
C VAL A 178 -5.78 14.91 1.74
N ILE A 179 -5.85 13.65 1.29
CA ILE A 179 -7.08 13.03 0.81
C ILE A 179 -7.68 12.26 1.98
N MET A 180 -8.82 12.73 2.48
CA MET A 180 -9.50 12.13 3.64
C MET A 180 -11.02 12.30 3.56
N GLU A 181 -11.74 11.60 4.44
CA GLU A 181 -13.19 11.74 4.59
C GLU A 181 -13.55 13.12 5.15
N ALA A 182 -14.64 13.73 4.67
CA ALA A 182 -15.08 15.06 5.11
C ALA A 182 -15.37 15.12 6.63
N ASP A 183 -15.98 14.07 7.19
CA ASP A 183 -16.27 13.99 8.63
C ASP A 183 -14.98 13.91 9.45
N PHE A 184 -13.96 13.22 8.92
CA PHE A 184 -12.66 13.16 9.56
C PHE A 184 -11.92 14.49 9.46
N GLU A 185 -11.99 15.14 8.31
CA GLU A 185 -11.42 16.48 8.10
C GLU A 185 -11.94 17.47 9.15
N GLN A 186 -13.25 17.46 9.43
CA GLN A 186 -13.84 18.30 10.47
C GLN A 186 -13.26 18.02 11.87
N SER A 187 -12.94 16.76 12.17
CA SER A 187 -12.39 16.37 13.48
C SER A 187 -10.92 16.75 13.69
N VAL A 188 -10.18 16.98 12.60
CA VAL A 188 -8.75 17.35 12.64
C VAL A 188 -8.50 18.81 12.26
N ARG A 189 -9.54 19.53 11.83
CA ARG A 189 -9.45 20.97 11.59
C ARG A 189 -9.10 21.68 12.91
N PRO A 190 -8.11 22.59 12.88
CA PRO A 190 -7.82 23.41 14.04
C PRO A 190 -9.01 24.36 14.31
N ASP A 191 -9.36 24.51 15.58
CA ASP A 191 -10.35 25.49 16.04
C ASP A 191 -9.83 26.90 15.72
N TYR A 192 -10.34 27.54 14.67
CA TYR A 192 -10.03 28.93 14.34
C TYR A 192 -11.01 29.94 14.97
N ASP A 193 -11.87 29.48 15.89
CA ASP A 193 -13.01 30.23 16.39
C ASP A 193 -12.89 30.59 17.89
N GLU A 194 -11.81 31.25 18.33
CA GLU A 194 -11.79 31.97 19.62
C GLU A 194 -10.91 33.25 19.58
N GLU A 195 -11.03 34.10 18.57
CA GLU A 195 -10.64 35.52 18.69
C GLU A 195 -11.63 36.43 17.96
N GLY A 196 -12.65 36.88 18.68
CA GLY A 196 -13.62 37.90 18.28
C GLY A 196 -14.11 38.69 19.49
#